data_AF-A0A7W5Z1J7-F1
#
_entry.id   AF-A0A7W5Z1J7-F1
#
_cell.length_a   1.000
_cell.length_b   1.000
_cell.length_c   1.000
_cell.angle_alpha   90.00
_cell.angle_beta   90.00
_cell.angle_gamma   90.00
#
_symmetry.space_group_name_H-M   'P 1'
#
loop_
_entity.id
_entity.type
_entity.pdbx_description
1 polymer ?
#
loop_
_entity_poly.entity_id
_entity_poly.type
_entity_poly.pdbx_seq_one_letter_code
_entity_poly.pdbx_strand_id
1 'polypeptide(L)'
;MTFEPTFDFELLLEPFDGDTPSGVDPRLDLSPTSRFLRMKDARASARRKERAIDVDGDAPSPMSEWQEVAQLGVEILTEEGKDIEVASWLAEALLRLSGCAGLYVGIKASHGLVERFWDTLYPLPDEDGNESRLSPFIGLNGAEGEGTLIQPLRKIPLTASEPPYGLWQYHQAQEIEQISDSKKRDERIAAGALSLATFTEAVNATPASWYADLVAGIAAVREALDELSGAFAGQVGIDAPPAGSIRAVLQAIADDVNIFAADKLAHAARAAELEAAQSETAKDEESDSEDDDSGEYDEEAGNASTGRAVPSTRPVNREDGLRQLLQIATFFRETEPHSPISYTLEEVVRRGRMSFNELLQELIIDSSARHYFFIASGISSPEVESDSDE
;
A
#
# COMPACT_ATOMS: atom_id res chain seq x y z
N MET A 1 1.50 9.40 1.15
CA MET A 1 2.28 8.66 0.13
C MET A 1 1.33 8.31 -1.01
N THR A 2 1.63 8.75 -2.22
CA THR A 2 0.87 8.40 -3.44
C THR A 2 1.47 7.14 -4.02
N PHE A 3 0.66 6.09 -4.17
CA PHE A 3 1.07 4.88 -4.87
C PHE A 3 1.44 5.23 -6.32
N GLU A 4 2.66 4.87 -6.75
CA GLU A 4 3.19 5.23 -8.06
C GLU A 4 3.04 4.06 -9.06
N PRO A 5 2.39 4.27 -10.22
CA PRO A 5 2.29 3.25 -11.26
C PRO A 5 3.64 2.99 -11.93
N THR A 6 3.83 1.81 -12.52
CA THR A 6 5.09 1.46 -13.22
C THR A 6 5.33 2.28 -14.49
N PHE A 7 4.25 2.73 -15.14
CA PHE A 7 4.24 3.65 -16.28
C PHE A 7 2.83 4.20 -16.45
N ASP A 8 2.68 5.25 -17.26
CA ASP A 8 1.37 5.84 -17.55
C ASP A 8 0.52 4.92 -18.45
N PHE A 9 -0.56 4.37 -17.89
CA PHE A 9 -1.46 3.47 -18.63
C PHE A 9 -2.26 4.19 -19.71
N GLU A 10 -2.38 5.52 -19.67
CA GLU A 10 -3.11 6.31 -20.68
C GLU A 10 -2.48 6.18 -22.07
N LEU A 11 -1.17 5.94 -22.14
CA LEU A 11 -0.45 5.65 -23.39
C LEU A 11 -1.02 4.42 -24.12
N LEU A 12 -1.54 3.44 -23.39
CA LEU A 12 -2.16 2.25 -23.97
C LEU A 12 -3.58 2.52 -24.50
N LEU A 13 -4.15 3.67 -24.17
CA LEU A 13 -5.54 4.05 -24.44
C LEU A 13 -5.67 5.13 -25.53
N GLU A 14 -4.56 5.56 -26.13
CA GLU A 14 -4.59 6.48 -27.27
C GLU A 14 -5.31 5.79 -28.45
N PRO A 15 -6.36 6.41 -29.04
CA PRO A 15 -7.06 5.83 -30.18
C PRO A 15 -6.14 5.79 -31.41
N PHE A 16 -6.31 4.76 -32.24
CA PHE A 16 -5.63 4.70 -33.54
C PHE A 16 -6.23 5.72 -34.52
N ASP A 17 -5.40 6.23 -35.42
CA ASP A 17 -5.82 7.17 -36.47
C ASP A 17 -6.78 6.50 -37.48
N GLY A 18 -7.73 7.29 -38.00
CA GLY A 18 -8.64 6.89 -39.07
C GLY A 18 -10.01 6.42 -38.57
N ASP A 19 -10.66 5.55 -39.35
CA ASP A 19 -12.04 5.11 -39.10
C ASP A 19 -12.15 3.95 -38.09
N THR A 20 -11.02 3.40 -37.64
CA THR A 20 -10.95 2.27 -36.70
C THR A 20 -10.15 2.65 -35.46
N PRO A 21 -10.78 3.30 -34.45
CA PRO A 21 -10.07 3.79 -33.25
C PRO A 21 -9.45 2.66 -32.42
N SER A 22 -9.90 1.42 -32.63
CA SER A 22 -9.36 0.21 -32.00
C SER A 22 -8.26 -0.50 -32.79
N GLY A 23 -7.83 0.04 -33.93
CA GLY A 23 -6.81 -0.58 -34.78
C GLY A 23 -7.32 -1.85 -35.48
N VAL A 24 -6.47 -2.87 -35.59
CA VAL A 24 -6.77 -4.16 -36.22
C VAL A 24 -6.72 -5.31 -35.22
N ASP A 25 -7.48 -6.38 -35.46
CA ASP A 25 -7.46 -7.56 -34.60
C ASP A 25 -6.07 -8.25 -34.68
N PRO A 26 -5.30 -8.28 -33.58
CA PRO A 26 -3.94 -8.80 -33.60
C PRO A 26 -3.88 -10.32 -33.85
N ARG A 27 -5.02 -11.03 -33.76
CA ARG A 27 -5.10 -12.47 -34.08
C ARG A 27 -5.09 -12.75 -35.58
N LEU A 28 -5.34 -11.74 -36.42
CA LEU A 28 -5.35 -11.91 -37.87
C LEU A 28 -3.94 -12.04 -38.45
N ASP A 29 -2.91 -11.55 -37.76
CA ASP A 29 -1.53 -11.78 -38.17
C ASP A 29 -1.09 -13.20 -37.79
N LEU A 30 -1.03 -14.07 -38.81
CA LEU A 30 -0.53 -15.44 -38.72
C LEU A 30 0.92 -15.58 -39.20
N SER A 31 1.62 -14.47 -39.42
CA SER A 31 3.01 -14.48 -39.85
C SER A 31 3.96 -14.96 -38.74
N PRO A 32 5.17 -15.43 -39.08
CA PRO A 32 6.20 -15.73 -38.09
C PRO A 32 6.62 -14.53 -37.22
N THR A 33 6.29 -13.31 -37.66
CA THR A 33 6.57 -12.06 -36.95
C THR A 33 5.41 -11.58 -36.07
N SER A 34 4.29 -12.32 -36.05
CA SER A 34 3.10 -12.00 -35.25
C SER A 34 3.43 -11.76 -33.79
N ARG A 35 3.20 -10.53 -33.33
CA ARG A 35 3.41 -10.15 -31.92
C ARG A 35 2.48 -10.93 -31.01
N PHE A 36 1.22 -11.11 -31.42
CA PHE A 36 0.23 -11.86 -30.65
C PHE A 36 0.64 -13.32 -30.43
N LEU A 37 1.04 -14.03 -31.49
CA LEU A 37 1.48 -15.43 -31.38
C LEU A 37 2.74 -15.55 -30.52
N ARG A 38 3.71 -14.64 -30.68
CA ARG A 38 4.91 -14.58 -29.84
C ARG A 38 4.57 -14.33 -28.37
N MET A 39 3.65 -13.41 -28.08
CA MET A 39 3.21 -13.11 -26.71
C MET A 39 2.55 -14.33 -26.07
N LYS A 40 1.70 -15.04 -26.83
CA LYS A 40 1.05 -16.27 -26.40
C LYS A 40 2.07 -17.38 -26.08
N ASP A 41 3.08 -17.56 -26.94
CA ASP A 41 4.14 -18.55 -26.75
C ASP A 41 5.04 -18.21 -25.55
N ALA A 42 5.43 -16.95 -25.41
CA ALA A 42 6.21 -16.45 -24.27
C ALA A 42 5.45 -16.69 -22.96
N ARG A 43 4.16 -16.32 -22.90
CA ARG A 43 3.29 -16.57 -21.73
C ARG A 43 3.20 -18.06 -21.41
N ALA A 44 3.02 -18.92 -22.41
CA ALA A 44 2.96 -20.37 -22.21
C ALA A 44 4.29 -20.92 -21.68
N SER A 45 5.42 -20.41 -22.19
CA SER A 45 6.77 -20.76 -21.72
C SER A 45 7.00 -20.32 -20.27
N ALA A 46 6.66 -19.07 -19.94
CA ALA A 46 6.78 -18.51 -18.60
C ALA A 46 6.02 -19.36 -17.56
N ARG A 47 4.75 -19.68 -17.84
CA ARG A 47 3.92 -20.52 -16.96
C ARG A 47 4.44 -21.95 -16.83
N ARG A 48 5.07 -22.52 -17.88
CA ARG A 48 5.73 -23.85 -17.78
C ARG A 48 6.94 -23.78 -16.84
N LYS A 49 7.76 -22.74 -16.95
CA LYS A 49 8.92 -22.53 -16.08
C LYS A 49 8.51 -22.30 -14.63
N GLU A 50 7.45 -21.54 -14.36
CA GLU A 50 6.91 -21.37 -13.00
C GLU A 50 6.52 -22.70 -12.35
N ARG A 51 5.79 -23.55 -13.09
CA ARG A 51 5.45 -24.89 -12.59
C ARG A 51 6.68 -25.78 -12.40
N ALA A 52 7.72 -25.58 -13.20
CA ALA A 52 8.97 -26.31 -13.02
C ALA A 52 9.68 -25.87 -11.73
N ILE A 53 9.72 -24.56 -11.42
CA ILE A 53 10.29 -24.02 -10.17
C ILE A 53 9.56 -24.56 -8.94
N ASP A 54 8.24 -24.71 -9.00
CA ASP A 54 7.46 -25.26 -7.89
C ASP A 54 7.79 -26.74 -7.60
N VAL A 55 8.38 -27.47 -8.57
CA VAL A 55 8.81 -28.87 -8.43
C VAL A 55 10.31 -28.97 -8.13
N ASP A 56 11.10 -28.13 -8.76
CA ASP A 56 12.57 -28.07 -8.68
C ASP A 56 12.99 -26.59 -8.56
N GLY A 57 13.38 -26.18 -7.35
CA GLY A 57 13.73 -24.79 -7.05
C GLY A 57 14.92 -24.25 -7.85
N ASP A 58 15.73 -25.11 -8.46
CA ASP A 58 16.85 -24.75 -9.33
C ASP A 58 16.44 -24.60 -10.82
N ALA A 59 15.15 -24.78 -11.14
CA ALA A 59 14.66 -24.63 -12.50
C ALA A 59 14.82 -23.20 -13.05
N PRO A 60 14.96 -23.01 -14.37
CA PRO A 60 15.19 -21.69 -14.95
C PRO A 60 14.08 -20.68 -14.65
N SER A 61 14.49 -19.47 -14.28
CA SER A 61 13.57 -18.35 -14.04
C SER A 61 12.71 -17.99 -15.27
N PRO A 62 11.42 -17.67 -15.08
CA PRO A 62 10.51 -17.23 -16.15
C PRO A 62 10.60 -15.72 -16.44
N MET A 63 11.48 -14.97 -15.76
CA MET A 63 11.47 -13.51 -15.79
C MET A 63 11.66 -12.93 -17.19
N SER A 64 12.55 -13.50 -18.00
CA SER A 64 12.76 -13.06 -19.39
C SER A 64 11.50 -13.19 -20.24
N GLU A 65 10.74 -14.27 -20.07
CA GLU A 65 9.49 -14.47 -20.81
C GLU A 65 8.40 -13.52 -20.32
N TRP A 66 8.32 -13.24 -19.03
CA TRP A 66 7.37 -12.24 -18.53
C TRP A 66 7.71 -10.83 -19.02
N GLN A 67 8.99 -10.48 -19.13
CA GLN A 67 9.44 -9.24 -19.78
C GLN A 67 9.02 -9.20 -21.25
N GLU A 68 9.19 -10.31 -21.99
CA GLU A 68 8.74 -10.39 -23.40
C GLU A 68 7.22 -10.25 -23.52
N VAL A 69 6.43 -10.89 -22.64
CA VAL A 69 4.96 -10.74 -22.62
C VAL A 69 4.58 -9.28 -22.36
N ALA A 70 5.19 -8.63 -21.38
CA ALA A 70 4.88 -7.23 -21.07
C ALA A 70 5.24 -6.29 -22.24
N GLN A 71 6.43 -6.47 -22.82
CA GLN A 71 6.88 -5.68 -23.97
C GLN A 71 5.94 -5.85 -25.17
N LEU A 72 5.62 -7.09 -25.56
CA LEU A 72 4.72 -7.36 -26.67
C LEU A 72 3.29 -6.86 -26.39
N GLY A 73 2.82 -6.95 -25.14
CA GLY A 73 1.51 -6.44 -24.75
C GLY A 73 1.39 -4.93 -24.94
N VAL A 74 2.43 -4.18 -24.55
CA VAL A 74 2.50 -2.73 -24.80
C VAL A 74 2.53 -2.46 -26.31
N GLU A 75 3.44 -3.09 -27.05
CA GLU A 75 3.58 -2.89 -28.50
C GLU A 75 2.26 -3.15 -29.25
N ILE A 76 1.55 -4.24 -28.93
CA ILE A 76 0.27 -4.56 -29.57
C ILE A 76 -0.77 -3.48 -29.27
N LEU A 77 -0.92 -3.08 -28.00
CA LEU A 77 -1.94 -2.11 -27.60
C LEU A 77 -1.68 -0.70 -28.14
N THR A 78 -0.43 -0.33 -28.41
CA THR A 78 -0.06 0.99 -28.94
C THR A 78 0.12 1.04 -30.45
N GLU A 79 0.47 -0.08 -31.10
CA GLU A 79 0.85 -0.08 -32.53
C GLU A 79 -0.03 -0.95 -33.43
N GLU A 80 -0.87 -1.83 -32.87
CA GLU A 80 -1.60 -2.82 -33.66
C GLU A 80 -3.11 -2.77 -33.41
N GLY A 81 -3.55 -3.00 -32.17
CA GLY A 81 -4.97 -3.02 -31.86
C GLY A 81 -5.30 -3.03 -30.37
N LYS A 82 -6.49 -2.50 -30.06
CA LYS A 82 -7.07 -2.49 -28.72
C LYS A 82 -7.69 -3.85 -28.46
N ASP A 83 -7.08 -4.61 -27.55
CA ASP A 83 -7.44 -6.00 -27.32
C ASP A 83 -7.45 -6.36 -25.83
N ILE A 84 -8.56 -6.92 -25.36
CA ILE A 84 -8.78 -7.21 -23.94
C ILE A 84 -8.07 -8.49 -23.46
N GLU A 85 -7.79 -9.44 -24.36
CA GLU A 85 -6.99 -10.64 -24.04
C GLU A 85 -5.51 -10.27 -23.89
N VAL A 86 -5.01 -9.41 -24.77
CA VAL A 86 -3.66 -8.82 -24.67
C VAL A 86 -3.54 -8.04 -23.36
N ALA A 87 -4.51 -7.20 -23.03
CA ALA A 87 -4.52 -6.46 -21.77
C ALA A 87 -4.54 -7.38 -20.54
N SER A 88 -5.27 -8.49 -20.60
CA SER A 88 -5.31 -9.46 -19.50
C SER A 88 -3.96 -10.16 -19.31
N TRP A 89 -3.26 -10.51 -20.39
CA TRP A 89 -1.92 -11.11 -20.34
C TRP A 89 -0.86 -10.10 -19.91
N LEU A 90 -1.00 -8.84 -20.31
CA LEU A 90 -0.15 -7.75 -19.84
C LEU A 90 -0.30 -7.56 -18.33
N ALA A 91 -1.52 -7.51 -17.80
CA ALA A 91 -1.77 -7.44 -16.36
C ALA A 91 -1.14 -8.63 -15.60
N GLU A 92 -1.25 -9.83 -16.16
CA GLU A 92 -0.63 -11.04 -15.61
C GLU A 92 0.91 -10.97 -15.55
N ALA A 93 1.53 -10.41 -16.59
CA ALA A 93 2.98 -10.22 -16.66
C ALA A 93 3.45 -9.11 -15.71
N LEU A 94 2.77 -7.97 -15.70
CA LEU A 94 3.12 -6.82 -14.87
C LEU A 94 3.02 -7.13 -13.37
N LEU A 95 2.06 -7.96 -12.95
CA LEU A 95 2.00 -8.46 -11.57
C LEU A 95 3.30 -9.18 -11.17
N ARG A 96 3.88 -9.97 -12.07
CA ARG A 96 5.08 -10.76 -11.78
C ARG A 96 6.36 -9.95 -11.84
N LEU A 97 6.38 -8.93 -12.67
CA LEU A 97 7.53 -8.05 -12.82
C LEU A 97 7.59 -6.99 -11.72
N SER A 98 6.43 -6.46 -11.31
CA SER A 98 6.35 -5.24 -10.50
C SER A 98 5.28 -5.28 -9.40
N GLY A 99 4.75 -6.47 -9.06
CA GLY A 99 3.80 -6.64 -7.97
C GLY A 99 2.51 -5.83 -8.16
N CYS A 100 2.03 -5.22 -7.08
CA CYS A 100 0.80 -4.42 -7.09
C CYS A 100 0.88 -3.22 -8.04
N ALA A 101 2.04 -2.55 -8.15
CA ALA A 101 2.26 -1.43 -9.06
C ALA A 101 2.00 -1.82 -10.52
N GLY A 102 2.54 -2.97 -10.93
CA GLY A 102 2.32 -3.49 -12.28
C GLY A 102 0.88 -3.97 -12.51
N LEU A 103 0.31 -4.68 -11.53
CA LEU A 103 -1.08 -5.15 -11.65
C LEU A 103 -2.06 -3.97 -11.78
N TYR A 104 -1.86 -2.90 -11.00
CA TYR A 104 -2.69 -1.70 -11.09
C TYR A 104 -2.71 -1.12 -12.51
N VAL A 105 -1.54 -0.95 -13.13
CA VAL A 105 -1.41 -0.45 -14.50
C VAL A 105 -2.18 -1.33 -15.48
N GLY A 106 -2.03 -2.65 -15.39
CA GLY A 106 -2.75 -3.59 -16.24
C GLY A 106 -4.29 -3.52 -16.06
N ILE A 107 -4.77 -3.41 -14.82
CA ILE A 107 -6.20 -3.31 -14.53
C ILE A 107 -6.76 -1.95 -14.99
N LYS A 108 -6.06 -0.83 -14.77
CA LYS A 108 -6.48 0.50 -15.25
C LYS A 108 -6.51 0.58 -16.78
N ALA A 109 -5.51 0.02 -17.46
CA ALA A 109 -5.52 -0.09 -18.91
C ALA A 109 -6.74 -0.91 -19.38
N SER A 110 -7.00 -2.05 -18.75
CA SER A 110 -8.16 -2.89 -19.08
C SER A 110 -9.49 -2.16 -18.87
N HIS A 111 -9.61 -1.40 -17.78
CA HIS A 111 -10.78 -0.56 -17.50
C HIS A 111 -10.98 0.49 -18.58
N GLY A 112 -9.92 1.23 -18.94
CA GLY A 112 -9.98 2.22 -20.01
C GLY A 112 -10.35 1.61 -21.37
N LEU A 113 -9.88 0.39 -21.67
CA LEU A 113 -10.25 -0.32 -22.91
C LEU A 113 -11.75 -0.64 -22.95
N VAL A 114 -12.30 -1.15 -21.84
CA VAL A 114 -13.74 -1.45 -21.73
C VAL A 114 -14.58 -0.18 -21.82
N GLU A 115 -14.20 0.91 -21.16
CA GLU A 115 -14.96 2.16 -21.18
C GLU A 115 -14.93 2.87 -22.55
N ARG A 116 -13.76 2.93 -23.20
CA ARG A 116 -13.56 3.78 -24.38
C ARG A 116 -13.76 3.06 -25.70
N PHE A 117 -13.56 1.75 -25.73
CA PHE A 117 -13.44 1.01 -26.99
C PHE A 117 -14.44 -0.16 -27.11
N TRP A 118 -15.32 -0.39 -26.14
CA TRP A 118 -16.18 -1.60 -26.05
C TRP A 118 -16.75 -2.13 -27.37
N ASP A 119 -17.36 -1.24 -28.17
CA ASP A 119 -18.04 -1.61 -29.41
C ASP A 119 -17.08 -2.14 -30.50
N THR A 120 -15.80 -1.74 -30.41
CA THR A 120 -14.76 -2.09 -31.39
C THR A 120 -13.57 -2.84 -30.77
N LEU A 121 -13.63 -3.13 -29.46
CA LEU A 121 -12.59 -3.80 -28.69
C LEU A 121 -12.47 -5.27 -29.12
N TYR A 122 -11.24 -5.71 -29.37
CA TYR A 122 -10.97 -7.10 -29.75
C TYR A 122 -10.85 -8.03 -28.52
N PRO A 123 -11.27 -9.31 -28.63
CA PRO A 123 -12.01 -9.85 -29.76
C PRO A 123 -13.44 -9.27 -29.83
N LEU A 124 -13.95 -9.11 -31.04
CA LEU A 124 -15.35 -8.75 -31.27
C LEU A 124 -16.28 -9.88 -30.80
N PRO A 125 -17.53 -9.58 -30.41
CA PRO A 125 -18.49 -10.62 -30.06
C PRO A 125 -18.73 -11.55 -31.26
N ASP A 126 -18.89 -12.84 -30.98
CA ASP A 126 -19.16 -13.88 -31.96
C ASP A 126 -20.61 -14.38 -31.89
N GLU A 127 -20.93 -15.52 -32.49
CA GLU A 127 -22.28 -16.11 -32.49
C GLU A 127 -22.77 -16.47 -31.08
N ASP A 128 -21.85 -16.71 -30.15
CA ASP A 128 -22.10 -17.02 -28.74
C ASP A 128 -22.05 -15.75 -27.85
N GLY A 129 -21.94 -14.57 -28.47
CA GLY A 129 -21.97 -13.27 -27.80
C GLY A 129 -20.60 -12.82 -27.30
N ASN A 130 -20.51 -12.45 -26.02
CA ASN A 130 -19.28 -11.88 -25.45
C ASN A 130 -18.36 -12.92 -24.80
N GLU A 131 -18.65 -14.22 -24.88
CA GLU A 131 -17.90 -15.25 -24.16
C GLU A 131 -16.39 -15.16 -24.41
N SER A 132 -15.98 -15.10 -25.68
CA SER A 132 -14.57 -14.95 -26.09
C SER A 132 -13.89 -13.69 -25.53
N ARG A 133 -14.65 -12.60 -25.37
CA ARG A 133 -14.17 -11.32 -24.84
C ARG A 133 -13.99 -11.35 -23.32
N LEU A 134 -14.85 -12.09 -22.62
CA LEU A 134 -14.88 -12.16 -21.15
C LEU A 134 -13.97 -13.25 -20.58
N SER A 135 -13.78 -14.34 -21.33
CA SER A 135 -12.98 -15.50 -20.96
C SER A 135 -11.57 -15.18 -20.40
N PRO A 136 -10.79 -14.23 -20.97
CA PRO A 136 -9.48 -13.91 -20.44
C PRO A 136 -9.51 -13.46 -18.97
N PHE A 137 -10.47 -12.59 -18.60
CA PHE A 137 -10.63 -12.09 -17.23
C PHE A 137 -11.26 -13.12 -16.29
N ILE A 138 -12.18 -13.94 -16.79
CA ILE A 138 -12.68 -15.11 -16.06
C ILE A 138 -11.49 -16.02 -15.70
N GLY A 139 -10.56 -16.25 -16.63
CA GLY A 139 -9.34 -17.04 -16.41
C GLY A 139 -8.37 -16.42 -15.40
N LEU A 140 -8.26 -15.09 -15.33
CA LEU A 140 -7.44 -14.41 -14.31
C LEU A 140 -7.94 -14.69 -12.89
N ASN A 141 -9.26 -14.64 -12.69
CA ASN A 141 -9.90 -14.91 -11.40
C ASN A 141 -10.02 -16.41 -11.09
N GLY A 142 -10.24 -17.22 -12.11
CA GLY A 142 -10.59 -18.63 -12.00
C GLY A 142 -12.10 -18.85 -12.08
N ALA A 143 -12.49 -19.94 -12.75
CA ALA A 143 -13.86 -20.43 -12.84
C ALA A 143 -13.91 -21.92 -12.48
N GLU A 144 -13.40 -22.79 -13.35
CA GLU A 144 -13.35 -24.25 -13.13
C GLU A 144 -12.08 -24.71 -12.38
N GLY A 145 -11.13 -23.80 -12.18
CA GLY A 145 -9.87 -24.03 -11.48
C GLY A 145 -9.31 -22.73 -10.91
N GLU A 146 -8.14 -22.82 -10.27
CA GLU A 146 -7.49 -21.65 -9.70
C GLU A 146 -7.07 -20.64 -10.79
N GLY A 147 -7.43 -19.37 -10.60
CA GLY A 147 -7.14 -18.30 -11.55
C GLY A 147 -5.65 -18.01 -11.71
N THR A 148 -5.26 -17.50 -12.88
CA THR A 148 -3.84 -17.29 -13.20
C THR A 148 -3.17 -16.19 -12.37
N LEU A 149 -3.94 -15.33 -11.70
CA LEU A 149 -3.41 -14.33 -10.77
C LEU A 149 -3.32 -14.83 -9.32
N ILE A 150 -4.04 -15.89 -8.94
CA ILE A 150 -4.20 -16.27 -7.52
C ILE A 150 -2.87 -16.70 -6.89
N GLN A 151 -2.15 -17.63 -7.50
CA GLN A 151 -0.85 -18.08 -7.00
C GLN A 151 0.21 -16.96 -7.05
N PRO A 152 0.36 -16.18 -8.14
CA PRO A 152 1.28 -15.04 -8.16
C PRO A 152 0.99 -13.97 -7.11
N LEU A 153 -0.28 -13.65 -6.83
CA LEU A 153 -0.64 -12.72 -5.75
C LEU A 153 -0.13 -13.22 -4.40
N ARG A 154 -0.27 -14.52 -4.10
CA ARG A 154 0.28 -15.13 -2.88
C ARG A 154 1.81 -15.09 -2.81
N LYS A 155 2.48 -14.93 -3.95
CA LYS A 155 3.95 -14.88 -4.09
C LYS A 155 4.50 -13.44 -4.13
N ILE A 156 3.66 -12.41 -4.07
CA ILE A 156 4.13 -11.02 -3.97
C ILE A 156 5.06 -10.89 -2.75
N PRO A 157 6.22 -10.22 -2.88
CA PRO A 157 7.12 -9.93 -1.77
C PRO A 157 6.43 -9.16 -0.63
N LEU A 158 6.33 -9.78 0.55
CA LEU A 158 5.86 -9.14 1.78
C LEU A 158 7.02 -8.59 2.62
N THR A 159 8.24 -9.06 2.40
CA THR A 159 9.46 -8.57 3.07
C THR A 159 10.48 -8.11 2.04
N ALA A 160 11.34 -7.18 2.43
CA ALA A 160 12.48 -6.71 1.62
C ALA A 160 13.75 -7.57 1.82
N SER A 161 13.60 -8.81 2.31
CA SER A 161 14.72 -9.75 2.49
C SER A 161 15.18 -10.35 1.17
N GLU A 162 16.38 -10.93 1.15
CA GLU A 162 16.88 -11.70 0.00
C GLU A 162 17.12 -13.17 0.40
N PRO A 163 16.33 -14.13 -0.11
CA PRO A 163 15.13 -13.94 -0.94
C PRO A 163 13.94 -13.35 -0.13
N PRO A 164 12.96 -12.71 -0.80
CA PRO A 164 11.78 -12.19 -0.14
C PRO A 164 10.80 -13.31 0.24
N TYR A 165 10.00 -13.06 1.27
CA TYR A 165 8.91 -13.96 1.68
C TYR A 165 7.56 -13.44 1.20
N GLY A 166 6.73 -14.32 0.65
CA GLY A 166 5.36 -14.05 0.23
C GLY A 166 4.32 -14.55 1.24
N LEU A 167 3.04 -14.32 0.92
CA LEU A 167 1.90 -14.72 1.76
C LEU A 167 1.88 -16.23 2.04
N TRP A 168 2.16 -17.04 1.03
CA TRP A 168 2.13 -18.50 1.19
C TRP A 168 3.20 -19.00 2.18
N GLN A 169 4.36 -18.33 2.25
CA GLN A 169 5.42 -18.63 3.22
C GLN A 169 5.02 -18.19 4.62
N TYR A 170 4.36 -17.04 4.76
CA TYR A 170 3.82 -16.58 6.04
C TYR A 170 2.77 -17.57 6.59
N HIS A 171 1.79 -17.97 5.77
CA HIS A 171 0.77 -18.96 6.17
C HIS A 171 1.39 -20.30 6.53
N GLN A 172 2.38 -20.78 5.76
CA GLN A 172 3.11 -22.00 6.11
C GLN A 172 3.82 -21.87 7.47
N ALA A 173 4.46 -20.73 7.74
CA ALA A 173 5.13 -20.49 9.02
C ALA A 173 4.14 -20.47 10.19
N GLN A 174 2.94 -19.89 10.01
CA GLN A 174 1.87 -19.92 11.00
C GLN A 174 1.34 -21.34 11.26
N GLU A 175 1.12 -22.13 10.20
CA GLU A 175 0.69 -23.53 10.33
C GLU A 175 1.71 -24.38 11.11
N ILE A 176 3.00 -24.16 10.86
CA ILE A 176 4.09 -24.84 11.57
C ILE A 176 4.11 -24.45 13.05
N GLU A 177 3.92 -23.17 13.37
CA GLU A 177 3.89 -22.68 14.76
C GLU A 177 2.74 -23.31 15.56
N GLN A 178 1.61 -23.60 14.91
CA GLN A 178 0.44 -24.23 15.54
C GLN A 178 0.62 -25.74 15.84
N ILE A 179 1.72 -26.37 15.37
CA ILE A 179 2.01 -27.78 15.66
C ILE A 179 2.40 -27.93 17.15
N SER A 180 1.54 -28.60 17.94
CA SER A 180 1.78 -28.79 19.38
C SER A 180 2.96 -29.71 19.72
N ASP A 181 3.33 -30.61 18.80
CA ASP A 181 4.47 -31.51 18.95
C ASP A 181 5.76 -30.80 18.52
N SER A 182 6.55 -30.35 19.49
CA SER A 182 7.77 -29.58 19.24
C SER A 182 8.76 -30.33 18.35
N LYS A 183 8.86 -31.66 18.47
CA LYS A 183 9.79 -32.45 17.67
C LYS A 183 9.39 -32.44 16.20
N LYS A 184 8.10 -32.59 15.90
CA LYS A 184 7.60 -32.51 14.53
C LYS A 184 7.77 -31.12 13.93
N ARG A 185 7.58 -30.07 14.74
CA ARG A 185 7.83 -28.69 14.31
C ARG A 185 9.30 -28.49 13.95
N ASP A 186 10.21 -28.91 14.82
CA ASP A 186 11.66 -28.77 14.62
C ASP A 186 12.14 -29.59 13.41
N GLU A 187 11.57 -30.78 13.18
CA GLU A 187 11.85 -31.59 11.99
C GLU A 187 11.43 -30.89 10.69
N ARG A 188 10.30 -30.15 10.67
CA ARG A 188 9.85 -29.39 9.49
C ARG A 188 10.76 -28.20 9.21
N ILE A 189 11.17 -27.48 10.24
CA ILE A 189 12.10 -26.35 10.12
C ILE A 189 13.47 -26.87 9.64
N ALA A 190 13.96 -27.98 10.20
CA ALA A 190 15.20 -28.61 9.77
C ALA A 190 15.16 -29.13 8.32
N ALA A 191 13.96 -29.42 7.80
CA ALA A 191 13.74 -29.78 6.40
C ALA A 191 13.66 -28.58 5.45
N GLY A 192 13.89 -27.35 5.95
CA GLY A 192 13.95 -26.13 5.14
C GLY A 192 12.67 -25.30 5.13
N ALA A 193 11.67 -25.63 5.97
CA ALA A 193 10.48 -24.80 6.11
C ALA A 193 10.77 -23.49 6.85
N LEU A 194 10.08 -22.41 6.48
CA LEU A 194 10.23 -21.12 7.12
C LEU A 194 9.64 -21.14 8.54
N SER A 195 10.42 -20.66 9.52
CA SER A 195 9.92 -20.46 10.89
C SER A 195 9.29 -19.07 11.05
N LEU A 196 8.31 -18.94 11.94
CA LEU A 196 7.67 -17.65 12.23
C LEU A 196 8.67 -16.64 12.83
N ALA A 197 9.66 -17.12 13.58
CA ALA A 197 10.74 -16.28 14.11
C ALA A 197 11.59 -15.67 12.97
N THR A 198 12.03 -16.49 12.00
CA THR A 198 12.79 -16.02 10.84
C THR A 198 11.98 -15.05 9.98
N PHE A 199 10.68 -15.30 9.79
CA PHE A 199 9.80 -14.36 9.11
C PHE A 199 9.72 -13.02 9.86
N THR A 200 9.57 -13.06 11.19
CA THR A 200 9.50 -11.86 12.04
C THR A 200 10.80 -11.05 11.99
N GLU A 201 11.96 -11.71 11.94
CA GLU A 201 13.25 -11.04 11.73
C GLU A 201 13.29 -10.29 10.39
N ALA A 202 12.80 -10.91 9.31
CA ALA A 202 12.69 -10.26 8.01
C ALA A 202 11.72 -9.07 8.02
N VAL A 203 10.60 -9.16 8.74
CA VAL A 203 9.68 -8.03 8.95
C VAL A 203 10.37 -6.89 9.68
N ASN A 204 11.12 -7.19 10.75
CA ASN A 204 11.84 -6.19 11.52
C ASN A 204 12.92 -5.48 10.70
N ALA A 205 13.60 -6.20 9.80
CA ALA A 205 14.57 -5.64 8.87
C ALA A 205 13.92 -4.84 7.72
N THR A 206 12.64 -5.08 7.42
CA THR A 206 11.93 -4.39 6.34
C THR A 206 11.59 -2.94 6.75
N PRO A 207 11.84 -1.93 5.89
CA PRO A 207 11.49 -0.54 6.16
C PRO A 207 9.98 -0.32 6.35
N ALA A 208 9.61 0.68 7.14
CA ALA A 208 8.20 1.03 7.37
C ALA A 208 7.51 1.53 6.09
N SER A 209 8.24 2.28 5.25
CA SER A 209 7.74 2.77 3.95
C SER A 209 7.31 1.65 3.02
N TRP A 210 8.06 0.53 2.99
CA TRP A 210 7.71 -0.66 2.20
C TRP A 210 6.29 -1.15 2.48
N TYR A 211 5.91 -1.25 3.75
CA TYR A 211 4.58 -1.70 4.14
C TYR A 211 3.49 -0.67 3.83
N ALA A 212 3.79 0.62 3.99
CA ALA A 212 2.87 1.68 3.60
C ALA A 212 2.60 1.64 2.09
N ASP A 213 3.64 1.49 1.27
CA ASP A 213 3.54 1.39 -0.19
C ASP A 213 2.80 0.11 -0.62
N LEU A 214 3.07 -1.03 0.03
CA LEU A 214 2.39 -2.28 -0.24
C LEU A 214 0.88 -2.19 0.06
N VAL A 215 0.50 -1.65 1.23
CA VAL A 215 -0.91 -1.48 1.61
C VAL A 215 -1.61 -0.47 0.69
N ALA A 216 -0.95 0.64 0.36
CA ALA A 216 -1.48 1.62 -0.58
C ALA A 216 -1.69 1.00 -1.98
N GLY A 217 -0.73 0.21 -2.46
CA GLY A 217 -0.83 -0.48 -3.74
C GLY A 217 -1.92 -1.54 -3.78
N ILE A 218 -2.10 -2.31 -2.71
CA ILE A 218 -3.21 -3.26 -2.61
C ILE A 218 -4.55 -2.52 -2.66
N ALA A 219 -4.69 -1.41 -1.93
CA ALA A 219 -5.90 -0.59 -1.96
C ALA A 219 -6.19 -0.05 -3.37
N ALA A 220 -5.18 0.51 -4.04
CA ALA A 220 -5.29 1.03 -5.40
C ALA A 220 -5.69 -0.07 -6.42
N VAL A 221 -5.10 -1.26 -6.34
CA VAL A 221 -5.49 -2.40 -7.20
C VAL A 221 -6.93 -2.82 -6.95
N ARG A 222 -7.38 -2.85 -5.69
CA ARG A 222 -8.76 -3.23 -5.36
C ARG A 222 -9.78 -2.25 -5.91
N GLU A 223 -9.51 -0.96 -5.78
CA GLU A 223 -10.33 0.12 -6.34
C GLU A 223 -10.36 0.04 -7.87
N ALA A 224 -9.21 -0.08 -8.53
CA ALA A 224 -9.14 -0.27 -9.98
C ALA A 224 -9.91 -1.52 -10.44
N LEU A 225 -9.90 -2.60 -9.64
CA LEU A 225 -10.67 -3.80 -9.92
C LEU A 225 -12.18 -3.58 -9.74
N ASP A 226 -12.60 -2.75 -8.78
CA ASP A 226 -14.01 -2.32 -8.61
C ASP A 226 -14.49 -1.53 -9.83
N GLU A 227 -13.69 -0.56 -10.29
CA GLU A 227 -13.96 0.19 -11.51
C GLU A 227 -14.09 -0.74 -12.72
N LEU A 228 -13.12 -1.63 -12.95
CA LEU A 228 -13.17 -2.60 -14.06
C LEU A 228 -14.38 -3.53 -13.97
N SER A 229 -14.72 -4.02 -12.76
CA SER A 229 -15.91 -4.85 -12.56
C SER A 229 -17.18 -4.08 -12.90
N GLY A 230 -17.24 -2.81 -12.52
CA GLY A 230 -18.34 -1.91 -12.83
C GLY A 230 -18.48 -1.65 -14.34
N ALA A 231 -17.37 -1.39 -15.02
CA ALA A 231 -17.35 -1.19 -16.47
C ALA A 231 -17.86 -2.44 -17.23
N PHE A 232 -17.37 -3.64 -16.87
CA PHE A 232 -17.92 -4.88 -17.45
C PHE A 232 -19.41 -5.06 -17.13
N ALA A 233 -19.83 -4.83 -15.88
CA ALA A 233 -21.25 -4.94 -15.51
C ALA A 233 -22.13 -3.93 -16.26
N GLY A 234 -21.61 -2.73 -16.56
CA GLY A 234 -22.30 -1.74 -17.38
C GLY A 234 -22.55 -2.22 -18.82
N GLN A 235 -21.63 -3.02 -19.37
CA GLN A 235 -21.71 -3.52 -20.74
C GLN A 235 -22.48 -4.84 -20.89
N VAL A 236 -22.26 -5.78 -19.98
CA VAL A 236 -22.78 -7.17 -20.10
C VAL A 236 -23.67 -7.60 -18.93
N GLY A 237 -23.90 -6.74 -17.93
CA GLY A 237 -24.78 -7.03 -16.80
C GLY A 237 -24.31 -8.22 -15.97
N ILE A 238 -25.15 -9.24 -15.85
CA ILE A 238 -24.89 -10.42 -15.01
C ILE A 238 -23.76 -11.30 -15.53
N ASP A 239 -23.43 -11.18 -16.82
CA ASP A 239 -22.38 -11.98 -17.46
C ASP A 239 -20.97 -11.42 -17.19
N ALA A 240 -20.86 -10.33 -16.42
CA ALA A 240 -19.57 -9.71 -16.11
C ALA A 240 -18.59 -10.69 -15.45
N PRO A 241 -17.29 -10.65 -15.80
CA PRO A 241 -16.30 -11.56 -15.24
C PRO A 241 -16.23 -11.43 -13.70
N PRO A 242 -16.19 -12.54 -12.96
CA PRO A 242 -16.05 -12.50 -11.52
C PRO A 242 -14.64 -12.00 -11.14
N ALA A 243 -14.56 -11.23 -10.05
CA ALA A 243 -13.29 -10.75 -9.48
C ALA A 243 -13.08 -11.20 -8.02
N GLY A 244 -13.98 -12.03 -7.48
CA GLY A 244 -14.05 -12.35 -6.06
C GLY A 244 -12.81 -13.06 -5.50
N SER A 245 -12.21 -13.98 -6.26
CA SER A 245 -11.02 -14.72 -5.83
C SER A 245 -9.81 -13.80 -5.73
N ILE A 246 -9.64 -12.90 -6.70
CA ILE A 246 -8.56 -11.91 -6.72
C ILE A 246 -8.73 -10.97 -5.52
N ARG A 247 -9.95 -10.45 -5.29
CA ARG A 247 -10.27 -9.61 -4.13
C ARG A 247 -9.97 -10.31 -2.81
N ALA A 248 -10.34 -11.58 -2.68
CA ALA A 248 -10.11 -12.35 -1.46
C ALA A 248 -8.61 -12.48 -1.13
N VAL A 249 -7.76 -12.74 -2.13
CA VAL A 249 -6.30 -12.81 -1.90
C VAL A 249 -5.73 -11.43 -1.57
N LEU A 250 -6.11 -10.38 -2.29
CA LEU A 250 -5.66 -9.02 -1.98
C LEU A 250 -6.05 -8.58 -0.57
N GLN A 251 -7.29 -8.89 -0.15
CA GLN A 251 -7.75 -8.61 1.21
C GLN A 251 -6.97 -9.42 2.25
N ALA A 252 -6.72 -10.72 2.01
CA ALA A 252 -5.93 -11.54 2.91
C ALA A 252 -4.50 -10.98 3.09
N ILE A 253 -3.86 -10.53 2.00
CA ILE A 253 -2.54 -9.89 2.08
C ILE A 253 -2.62 -8.62 2.95
N ALA A 254 -3.61 -7.76 2.71
CA ALA A 254 -3.77 -6.53 3.48
C ALA A 254 -4.01 -6.82 4.97
N ASP A 255 -4.87 -7.78 5.29
CA ASP A 255 -5.19 -8.16 6.66
C ASP A 255 -3.94 -8.69 7.39
N ASP A 256 -3.19 -9.59 6.77
CA ASP A 256 -1.98 -10.16 7.36
C ASP A 256 -0.89 -9.11 7.55
N VAL A 257 -0.67 -8.24 6.55
CA VAL A 257 0.28 -7.12 6.67
C VAL A 257 -0.12 -6.18 7.81
N ASN A 258 -1.42 -5.86 7.95
CA ASN A 258 -1.91 -5.05 9.06
C ASN A 258 -1.71 -5.71 10.44
N ILE A 259 -1.59 -7.04 10.49
CA ILE A 259 -1.33 -7.79 11.72
C ILE A 259 0.17 -7.82 12.01
N PHE A 260 0.99 -8.39 11.12
CA PHE A 260 2.41 -8.66 11.44
C PHE A 260 3.29 -7.40 11.34
N ALA A 261 2.87 -6.39 10.58
CA ALA A 261 3.62 -5.13 10.39
C ALA A 261 2.93 -3.93 11.06
N ALA A 262 2.02 -4.15 12.02
CA ALA A 262 1.24 -3.10 12.68
C ALA A 262 2.11 -1.93 13.21
N ASP A 263 3.20 -2.24 13.92
CA ASP A 263 4.11 -1.22 14.46
C ASP A 263 4.82 -0.41 13.36
N LYS A 264 5.17 -1.09 12.25
CA LYS A 264 5.80 -0.45 11.09
C LYS A 264 4.82 0.49 10.39
N LEU A 265 3.59 0.05 10.19
CA LEU A 265 2.52 0.87 9.58
C LEU A 265 2.19 2.08 10.46
N ALA A 266 2.11 1.91 11.78
CA ALA A 266 1.90 3.02 12.71
C ALA A 266 3.07 4.03 12.66
N HIS A 267 4.31 3.56 12.51
CA HIS A 267 5.46 4.43 12.32
C HIS A 267 5.40 5.18 10.98
N ALA A 268 5.05 4.50 9.88
CA ALA A 268 4.93 5.12 8.57
C ALA A 268 3.82 6.20 8.54
N ALA A 269 2.67 5.93 9.16
CA ALA A 269 1.59 6.89 9.29
C ALA A 269 2.03 8.17 10.02
N ARG A 270 2.70 8.03 11.17
CA ARG A 270 3.26 9.17 11.92
C ARG A 270 4.29 9.96 11.12
N ALA A 271 5.16 9.27 10.37
CA ALA A 271 6.14 9.92 9.51
C ALA A 271 5.46 10.75 8.41
N ALA A 272 4.42 10.20 7.76
CA ALA A 272 3.65 10.91 6.74
C ALA A 272 2.88 12.11 7.30
N GLU A 273 2.31 12.01 8.51
CA GLU A 273 1.66 13.13 9.20
C GLU A 273 2.64 14.28 9.48
N LEU A 274 3.87 13.95 9.91
CA LEU A 274 4.92 14.93 10.16
C LEU A 274 5.41 15.61 8.86
N GLU A 275 5.55 14.84 7.77
CA GLU A 275 5.91 15.38 6.45
C GLU A 275 4.81 16.30 5.90
N ALA A 276 3.53 15.93 6.05
CA ALA A 276 2.40 16.76 5.63
C ALA A 276 2.38 18.10 6.37
N ALA A 277 2.54 18.08 7.70
CA ALA A 277 2.58 19.29 8.51
C ALA A 277 3.76 20.22 8.14
N GLN A 278 4.92 19.66 7.79
CA GLN A 278 6.07 20.44 7.32
C GLN A 278 5.85 21.05 5.93
N SER A 279 5.19 20.33 5.02
CA SER A 279 4.88 20.85 3.68
C SER A 279 3.82 21.94 3.69
N GLU A 280 2.86 21.91 4.62
CA GLU A 280 1.87 22.99 4.80
C GLU A 280 2.53 24.24 5.38
N THR A 281 3.43 24.09 6.37
CA THR A 281 4.17 25.21 6.95
C THR A 281 5.10 25.90 5.91
N ALA A 282 5.69 25.14 4.98
CA ALA A 282 6.54 25.70 3.92
C ALA A 282 5.76 26.44 2.82
N LYS A 283 4.50 26.05 2.54
CA LYS A 283 3.65 26.75 1.57
C LYS A 283 3.14 28.10 2.09
N ASP A 284 2.95 28.23 3.40
CA ASP A 284 2.56 29.50 4.03
C ASP A 284 3.71 30.52 4.05
N GLU A 285 4.98 30.08 4.10
CA GLU A 285 6.14 30.99 4.07
C GLU A 285 6.51 31.49 2.64
N GLU A 286 6.16 30.76 1.57
CA GLU A 286 6.37 31.22 0.18
C GLU A 286 5.29 32.19 -0.32
N SER A 287 4.10 32.21 0.31
CA SER A 287 3.00 33.12 -0.07
C SER A 287 3.18 34.57 0.42
N ASP A 288 4.16 34.84 1.28
CA ASP A 288 4.34 36.16 1.94
C ASP A 288 5.55 36.95 1.40
N SER A 289 6.06 36.60 0.20
CA SER A 289 7.28 37.20 -0.38
C SER A 289 7.15 37.84 -1.77
N GLU A 290 5.93 38.11 -2.25
CA GLU A 290 5.70 38.89 -3.47
C GLU A 290 4.70 40.04 -3.25
N ASP A 291 5.12 41.09 -2.52
CA ASP A 291 4.77 42.49 -2.79
C ASP A 291 5.40 43.40 -1.71
N ASP A 292 6.52 44.06 -2.03
CA ASP A 292 6.67 45.52 -1.83
C ASP A 292 7.95 46.04 -2.52
N ASP A 293 7.76 46.59 -3.73
CA ASP A 293 8.74 47.44 -4.42
C ASP A 293 8.37 48.90 -4.18
N SER A 294 9.29 49.63 -3.52
CA SER A 294 9.79 50.98 -3.86
C SER A 294 9.95 51.92 -2.65
N GLY A 295 11.18 52.43 -2.47
CA GLY A 295 11.47 53.50 -1.52
C GLY A 295 12.95 53.70 -1.22
N GLU A 296 13.65 54.37 -2.13
CA GLU A 296 15.03 54.88 -1.97
C GLU A 296 15.08 56.02 -0.93
N TYR A 297 16.04 56.00 0.01
CA TYR A 297 17.09 57.04 0.20
C TYR A 297 17.89 56.86 1.52
N ASP A 298 19.21 57.00 1.34
CA ASP A 298 20.28 57.51 2.20
C ASP A 298 21.02 56.65 3.27
N GLU A 299 22.35 56.73 3.10
CA GLU A 299 23.46 56.23 3.90
C GLU A 299 23.51 56.82 5.32
N GLU A 300 23.86 56.01 6.32
CA GLU A 300 25.05 56.29 7.14
C GLU A 300 25.46 55.09 8.01
N ALA A 301 26.77 55.02 8.25
CA ALA A 301 27.48 53.92 8.88
C ALA A 301 27.34 53.89 10.42
N GLY A 302 27.48 52.69 11.01
CA GLY A 302 27.98 52.57 12.39
C GLY A 302 27.37 51.47 13.27
N ASN A 303 27.96 50.28 13.17
CA ASN A 303 28.39 49.39 14.26
C ASN A 303 27.41 49.03 15.43
N ALA A 304 27.39 47.72 15.68
CA ALA A 304 27.34 47.04 16.98
C ALA A 304 26.15 46.08 17.17
N SER A 305 26.56 44.86 17.51
CA SER A 305 25.78 43.72 17.97
C SER A 305 24.63 44.08 18.92
N THR A 306 23.44 43.56 18.63
CA THR A 306 22.63 42.85 19.63
C THR A 306 21.97 41.67 18.93
N GLY A 307 22.47 40.47 19.19
CA GLY A 307 21.82 39.24 18.74
C GLY A 307 20.45 39.16 19.38
N ARG A 308 19.41 39.47 18.61
CA ARG A 308 18.04 39.15 18.96
C ARG A 308 17.92 37.65 18.78
N ALA A 309 18.11 36.92 19.88
CA ALA A 309 17.91 35.48 19.91
C ALA A 309 16.48 35.21 19.44
N VAL A 310 16.35 34.63 18.25
CA VAL A 310 15.14 33.94 17.82
C VAL A 310 14.83 32.95 18.94
N PRO A 311 13.66 33.00 19.59
CA PRO A 311 13.35 32.05 20.65
C PRO A 311 13.40 30.66 20.03
N SER A 312 14.25 29.80 20.58
CA SER A 312 14.35 28.41 20.16
C SER A 312 12.95 27.79 20.20
N THR A 313 12.41 27.45 19.03
CA THR A 313 11.10 26.80 18.87
C THR A 313 11.07 25.41 19.52
N ARG A 314 12.24 24.83 19.77
CA ARG A 314 12.38 23.58 20.49
C ARG A 314 12.36 23.79 22.01
N PRO A 315 11.45 23.13 22.75
CA PRO A 315 11.48 23.17 24.20
C PRO A 315 12.77 22.52 24.72
N VAL A 316 13.53 23.27 25.52
CA VAL A 316 14.84 22.84 26.04
C VAL A 316 14.67 21.99 27.30
N ASN A 317 13.56 22.17 28.01
CA ASN A 317 13.19 21.36 29.16
C ASN A 317 11.67 21.12 29.18
N ARG A 318 11.24 20.25 30.10
CA ARG A 318 9.84 19.87 30.27
C ARG A 318 8.91 21.06 30.50
N GLU A 319 9.32 22.03 31.31
CA GLU A 319 8.48 23.18 31.63
C GLU A 319 8.31 24.11 30.42
N ASP A 320 9.34 24.23 29.57
CA ASP A 320 9.24 24.94 28.30
C ASP A 320 8.24 24.28 27.35
N GLY A 321 8.22 22.94 27.30
CA GLY A 321 7.25 22.18 26.51
C GLY A 321 5.82 22.40 27.00
N LEU A 322 5.59 22.36 28.33
CA LEU A 322 4.29 22.64 28.92
C LEU A 322 3.83 24.08 28.67
N ARG A 323 4.75 25.06 28.69
CA ARG A 323 4.44 26.46 28.38
C ARG A 323 4.05 26.66 26.92
N GLN A 324 4.72 25.99 25.99
CA GLN A 324 4.35 26.01 24.57
C GLN A 324 2.96 25.41 24.33
N LEU A 325 2.62 24.31 24.99
CA LEU A 325 1.27 23.73 24.92
C LEU A 325 0.19 24.71 25.39
N LEU A 326 0.45 25.51 26.43
CA LEU A 326 -0.48 26.57 26.87
C LEU A 326 -0.60 27.72 25.85
N GLN A 327 0.48 28.07 25.16
CA GLN A 327 0.45 29.07 24.09
C GLN A 327 -0.42 28.57 22.92
N ILE A 328 -0.26 27.30 22.54
CA ILE A 328 -1.09 26.65 21.50
C ILE A 328 -2.55 26.56 21.95
N ALA A 329 -2.82 26.21 23.20
CA ALA A 329 -4.18 26.19 23.75
C ALA A 329 -4.85 27.58 23.69
N THR A 330 -4.08 28.65 23.95
CA THR A 330 -4.56 30.04 23.84
C THR A 330 -4.89 30.38 22.39
N PHE A 331 -4.03 30.01 21.43
CA PHE A 331 -4.30 30.18 20.00
C PHE A 331 -5.62 29.53 19.58
N PHE A 332 -5.84 28.24 19.91
CA PHE A 332 -7.09 27.55 19.57
C PHE A 332 -8.32 28.14 20.25
N ARG A 333 -8.18 28.74 21.44
CA ARG A 333 -9.29 29.43 22.12
C ARG A 333 -9.71 30.70 21.37
N GLU A 334 -8.77 31.37 20.71
CA GLU A 334 -9.02 32.59 19.93
C GLU A 334 -9.51 32.27 18.51
N THR A 335 -8.94 31.25 17.85
CA THR A 335 -9.26 30.90 16.46
C THR A 335 -10.45 29.95 16.34
N GLU A 336 -10.62 29.03 17.29
CA GLU A 336 -11.68 28.02 17.28
C GLU A 336 -12.36 27.88 18.67
N PRO A 337 -13.16 28.88 19.12
CA PRO A 337 -13.71 28.90 20.48
C PRO A 337 -14.61 27.70 20.85
N HIS A 338 -15.16 27.00 19.85
CA HIS A 338 -16.04 25.84 20.02
C HIS A 338 -15.32 24.49 19.86
N SER A 339 -14.02 24.51 19.54
CA SER A 339 -13.21 23.31 19.41
C SER A 339 -12.80 22.78 20.79
N PRO A 340 -12.90 21.47 21.06
CA PRO A 340 -12.48 20.87 22.33
C PRO A 340 -10.96 20.86 22.51
N ILE A 341 -10.19 21.23 21.47
CA ILE A 341 -8.72 21.17 21.46
C ILE A 341 -8.12 22.07 22.54
N SER A 342 -8.60 23.30 22.69
CA SER A 342 -8.08 24.24 23.70
C SER A 342 -8.17 23.68 25.13
N TYR A 343 -9.34 23.17 25.51
CA TYR A 343 -9.58 22.54 26.80
C TYR A 343 -8.76 21.26 26.98
N THR A 344 -8.66 20.44 25.93
CA THR A 344 -7.89 19.19 25.96
C THR A 344 -6.40 19.46 26.20
N LEU A 345 -5.83 20.48 25.54
CA LEU A 345 -4.43 20.87 25.74
C LEU A 345 -4.17 21.43 27.13
N GLU A 346 -5.08 22.22 27.69
CA GLU A 346 -5.00 22.69 29.08
C GLU A 346 -5.03 21.52 30.07
N GLU A 347 -5.89 20.54 29.85
CA GLU A 347 -5.96 19.32 30.66
C GLU A 347 -4.70 18.45 30.54
N VAL A 348 -4.13 18.35 29.34
CA VAL A 348 -2.84 17.67 29.12
C VAL A 348 -1.73 18.37 29.88
N VAL A 349 -1.69 19.71 29.91
CA VAL A 349 -0.71 20.46 30.70
C VAL A 349 -0.93 20.26 32.21
N ARG A 350 -2.18 20.31 32.66
CA ARG A 350 -2.55 20.09 34.08
C ARG A 350 -2.12 18.70 34.55
N ARG A 351 -2.50 17.64 33.82
CA ARG A 351 -2.09 16.25 34.07
C ARG A 351 -0.60 16.06 33.94
N GLY A 352 0.00 16.73 32.96
CA GLY A 352 1.44 16.81 32.77
C GLY A 352 2.18 17.42 33.96
N ARG A 353 1.54 18.14 34.88
CA ARG A 353 2.19 18.64 36.11
C ARG A 353 1.97 17.76 37.34
N MET A 354 1.11 16.75 37.24
CA MET A 354 0.82 15.83 38.33
C MET A 354 1.97 14.88 38.61
N SER A 355 2.07 14.44 39.85
CA SER A 355 2.79 13.20 40.16
C SER A 355 2.09 12.01 39.51
N PHE A 356 2.85 10.95 39.25
CA PHE A 356 2.31 9.72 38.69
C PHE A 356 1.16 9.14 39.53
N ASN A 357 1.24 9.29 40.86
CA ASN A 357 0.19 8.80 41.74
C ASN A 357 -1.12 9.58 41.59
N GLU A 358 -1.05 10.92 41.60
CA GLU A 358 -2.22 11.78 41.39
C GLU A 358 -2.86 11.52 40.03
N LEU A 359 -2.04 11.34 38.99
CA LEU A 359 -2.53 11.01 37.65
C LEU A 359 -3.26 9.66 37.64
N LEU A 360 -2.72 8.62 38.29
CA LEU A 360 -3.39 7.32 38.39
C LEU A 360 -4.67 7.39 39.23
N GLN A 361 -4.72 8.24 40.26
CA GLN A 361 -5.95 8.46 41.02
C GLN A 361 -7.05 9.10 40.17
N GLU A 362 -6.68 10.02 39.29
CA GLU A 362 -7.62 10.67 38.38
C GLU A 362 -8.08 9.75 37.23
N LEU A 363 -7.16 8.98 36.64
CA LEU A 363 -7.46 8.08 35.51
C LEU A 363 -8.17 6.79 35.94
N ILE A 364 -7.86 6.27 37.13
CA ILE A 364 -8.40 5.02 37.67
C ILE A 364 -9.15 5.34 38.97
N ILE A 365 -10.45 5.57 38.81
CA ILE A 365 -11.37 5.93 39.91
C ILE A 365 -11.57 4.74 40.86
N ASP A 366 -11.60 3.51 40.34
CA ASP A 366 -11.75 2.29 41.14
C ASP A 366 -10.45 1.96 41.90
N SER A 367 -10.54 1.97 43.23
CA SER A 367 -9.44 1.62 44.13
C SER A 367 -8.90 0.21 43.91
N SER A 368 -9.75 -0.74 43.53
CA SER A 368 -9.36 -2.15 43.33
C SER A 368 -8.56 -2.31 42.03
N ALA A 369 -9.03 -1.71 40.95
CA ALA A 369 -8.32 -1.68 39.66
C ALA A 369 -6.96 -0.96 39.79
N ARG A 370 -6.91 0.16 40.53
CA ARG A 370 -5.67 0.90 40.78
C ARG A 370 -4.68 0.09 41.64
N HIS A 371 -5.16 -0.65 42.64
CA HIS A 371 -4.33 -1.54 43.44
C HIS A 371 -3.74 -2.68 42.60
N TYR A 372 -4.55 -3.30 41.73
CA TYR A 372 -4.07 -4.33 40.82
C TYR A 372 -3.00 -3.80 39.84
N PHE A 373 -3.17 -2.57 39.34
CA PHE A 373 -2.16 -1.92 38.49
C PHE A 373 -0.81 -1.79 39.20
N PHE A 374 -0.78 -1.37 40.47
CA PHE A 374 0.46 -1.29 41.25
C PHE A 374 1.13 -2.67 41.43
N ILE A 375 0.34 -3.73 41.69
CA ILE A 375 0.86 -5.10 41.81
C ILE A 375 1.43 -5.59 40.47
N ALA A 376 0.68 -5.45 39.37
CA ALA A 376 1.08 -5.94 38.06
C ALA A 376 2.29 -5.20 37.48
N SER A 377 2.44 -3.91 37.82
CA SER A 377 3.58 -3.09 37.39
C SER A 377 4.81 -3.18 38.32
N GLY A 378 4.70 -3.83 39.48
CA GLY A 378 5.78 -3.94 40.46
C GLY A 378 6.15 -2.61 41.13
N ILE A 379 5.25 -1.62 41.11
CA ILE A 379 5.45 -0.30 41.71
C ILE A 379 4.82 -0.29 43.11
N SER A 380 5.55 0.18 44.13
CA SER A 380 5.02 0.34 45.49
C SER A 380 3.83 1.30 45.49
N SER A 381 2.68 0.85 46.01
CA SER A 381 1.55 1.72 46.29
C SER A 381 1.93 2.64 47.46
N PRO A 382 1.71 3.97 47.40
CA PRO A 382 1.97 4.80 48.57
C PRO A 382 1.07 4.34 49.70
N GLU A 383 1.67 4.08 50.85
CA GLU A 383 0.97 3.70 52.06
C GLU A 383 -0.07 4.79 52.37
N VAL A 384 -1.30 4.36 52.63
CA VAL A 384 -2.31 5.23 53.24
C VAL A 384 -1.74 5.59 54.60
N GLU A 385 -1.22 6.81 54.76
CA GLU A 385 -0.96 7.37 56.09
C GLU A 385 -2.27 7.26 56.86
N SER A 386 -2.33 6.30 57.78
CA SER A 386 -3.40 6.23 58.75
C SER A 386 -3.25 7.47 59.62
N ASP A 387 -4.14 8.44 59.45
CA ASP A 387 -4.42 9.43 60.48
C ASP A 387 -4.84 8.67 61.74
N SER A 388 -3.85 8.34 62.56
CA SER A 388 -4.02 8.16 63.98
C SER A 388 -3.87 9.54 64.60
N ASP A 389 -4.99 10.24 64.78
CA ASP A 389 -5.13 11.22 65.84
C ASP A 389 -6.59 11.18 66.35
N GLU A 390 -6.68 11.19 67.68
CA GLU A 390 -7.87 11.11 68.54
C GLU A 390 -8.90 12.24 68.35
#